data_AF-A0A3C0BKX1-F1
#
_entry.id   AF-A0A3C0BKX1-F1
#
_cell.length_a   1.000
_cell.length_b   1.000
_cell.length_c   1.000
_cell.angle_alpha   90.00
_cell.angle_beta   90.00
_cell.angle_gamma   90.00
#
_symmetry.space_group_name_H-M   'P 1'
#
loop_
_entity.id
_entity.type
_entity.pdbx_description
1 polymer ?
#
loop_
_entity_poly.entity_id
_entity_poly.type
_entity_poly.pdbx_seq_one_letter_code
_entity_poly.pdbx_strand_id
1 'polypeptide(L)'
;MKKTIIRFAALIAVSLLGSASCSSNLGVITEKSFLKADGKELRTDYGKGKAVKLHGTNAGGYLLQELWMTPTLKTVHVKDESSIYAHLENRFGKDSARELITAYQDSYWTTKDFDNVQALGANCIRLPFWYRNLVDENGELYADAFKRLDWFVSESQQRGIYVILDMHGAPGSQNGSDHSGVDGEQNK
;
A
#
# COMPACT_ATOMS: atom_id res chain seq x y z
N MET A 1 5.23 59.42 49.71
CA MET A 1 3.98 58.83 49.13
C MET A 1 3.72 59.57 47.82
N LYS A 2 3.67 59.03 46.59
CA LYS A 2 3.46 57.68 46.05
C LYS A 2 4.16 57.55 44.66
N LYS A 3 4.97 56.49 44.52
CA LYS A 3 5.19 55.57 43.38
C LYS A 3 5.24 56.12 41.95
N THR A 4 6.47 56.20 41.40
CA THR A 4 6.72 56.13 39.95
C THR A 4 7.01 54.67 39.58
N ILE A 5 6.14 54.09 38.75
CA ILE A 5 6.16 52.69 38.35
C ILE A 5 7.16 52.54 37.18
N ILE A 6 8.25 51.81 37.41
CA ILE A 6 9.17 51.36 36.35
C ILE A 6 8.46 50.24 35.59
N ARG A 7 8.10 50.49 34.33
CA ARG A 7 7.57 49.47 33.42
C ARG A 7 8.74 48.65 32.87
N PHE A 8 8.95 47.45 33.41
CA PHE A 8 9.75 46.41 32.75
C PHE A 8 8.96 45.93 31.52
N ALA A 9 9.41 46.30 30.33
CA ALA A 9 8.95 45.65 29.10
C ALA A 9 9.66 44.28 29.02
N ALA A 10 8.96 43.21 29.38
CA ALA A 10 9.43 41.86 29.13
C ALA A 10 9.38 41.60 27.62
N LEU A 11 10.55 41.54 26.98
CA LEU A 11 10.70 41.10 25.61
C LEU A 11 10.44 39.58 25.60
N ILE A 12 9.20 39.18 25.33
CA ILE A 12 8.88 37.76 25.05
C ILE A 12 9.41 37.50 23.64
N ALA A 13 10.61 36.93 23.55
CA ALA A 13 11.09 36.33 22.32
C ALA A 13 10.22 35.09 22.05
N VAL A 14 9.16 35.27 21.26
CA VAL A 14 8.45 34.15 20.64
C VAL A 14 9.44 33.53 19.66
N SER A 15 10.08 32.44 20.07
CA SER A 15 10.76 31.55 19.16
C SER A 15 9.72 30.98 18.22
N LEU A 16 9.59 31.60 17.05
CA LEU A 16 9.04 30.98 15.86
C LEU A 16 9.95 29.78 15.55
N LEU A 17 9.68 28.66 16.20
CA LEU A 17 9.99 27.34 15.67
C LEU A 17 9.18 27.26 14.38
N GLY A 18 9.78 27.73 13.29
CA GLY A 18 9.32 27.41 11.96
C GLY A 18 9.24 25.89 11.92
N SER A 19 8.02 25.37 11.88
CA SER A 19 7.79 24.02 11.39
C SER A 19 8.32 24.04 9.97
N ALA A 20 9.56 23.62 9.80
CA ALA A 20 10.07 23.17 8.52
C ALA A 20 9.14 22.01 8.15
N SER A 21 8.08 22.34 7.40
CA SER A 21 7.32 21.37 6.65
C SER A 21 8.36 20.74 5.75
N CYS A 22 8.84 19.57 6.14
CA CYS A 22 9.68 18.74 5.30
C CYS A 22 8.78 18.16 4.21
N SER A 23 8.22 19.03 3.38
CA SER A 23 7.64 18.68 2.10
C SER A 23 8.83 18.49 1.17
N SER A 24 9.56 17.40 1.36
CA SER A 24 10.30 16.84 0.25
C SER A 24 9.24 16.51 -0.80
N ASN A 25 9.09 17.38 -1.80
CA ASN A 25 8.59 16.95 -3.09
C ASN A 25 9.57 15.85 -3.54
N LEU A 26 9.24 14.61 -3.20
CA LEU A 26 9.85 13.43 -3.77
C LEU A 26 9.44 13.53 -5.24
N GLY A 27 10.29 14.17 -6.05
CA GLY A 27 9.98 14.41 -7.45
C GLY A 27 9.64 13.08 -8.14
N VAL A 28 8.96 13.17 -9.28
CA VAL A 28 8.58 12.01 -10.11
C VAL A 28 9.76 11.03 -10.23
N ILE A 29 9.52 9.74 -9.97
CA ILE A 29 10.52 8.70 -10.16
C ILE A 29 10.88 8.61 -11.65
N THR A 30 12.17 8.66 -11.96
CA THR A 30 12.73 8.54 -13.32
C THR A 30 13.66 7.32 -13.41
N GLU A 31 14.22 7.04 -14.57
CA GLU A 31 15.22 5.96 -14.76
C GLU A 31 16.37 6.02 -13.75
N LYS A 32 16.92 7.22 -13.49
CA LYS A 32 18.00 7.40 -12.51
C LYS A 32 17.54 7.21 -11.07
N SER A 33 16.24 7.13 -10.80
CA SER A 33 15.70 6.86 -9.48
C SER A 33 15.64 5.36 -9.16
N PHE A 34 15.94 4.48 -10.12
CA PHE A 34 15.89 3.02 -9.92
C PHE A 34 16.83 2.59 -8.79
N LEU A 35 16.27 1.85 -7.83
CA LEU A 35 17.00 1.42 -6.65
C LEU A 35 17.75 0.12 -6.89
N LYS A 36 18.98 0.06 -6.38
CA LYS A 36 19.74 -1.18 -6.27
C LYS A 36 20.46 -1.23 -4.92
N ALA A 37 20.58 -2.43 -4.37
CA ALA A 37 21.43 -2.65 -3.21
C ALA A 37 22.92 -2.47 -3.59
N ASP A 38 23.62 -1.68 -2.78
CA ASP A 38 25.07 -1.54 -2.77
C ASP A 38 25.55 -1.80 -1.33
N GLY A 39 26.07 -3.00 -1.10
CA GLY A 39 26.33 -3.51 0.24
C GLY A 39 25.06 -3.54 1.09
N LYS A 40 25.03 -2.72 2.15
CA LYS A 40 23.90 -2.63 3.11
C LYS A 40 22.94 -1.47 2.82
N GLU A 41 23.17 -0.72 1.76
CA GLU A 41 22.37 0.46 1.43
C GLU A 41 21.60 0.25 0.13
N LEU A 42 20.38 0.77 0.07
CA LEU A 42 19.68 0.97 -1.19
C LEU A 42 20.13 2.30 -1.76
N ARG A 43 20.51 2.33 -3.03
CA ARG A 43 20.96 3.54 -3.73
C ARG A 43 20.24 3.70 -5.05
N THR A 44 19.99 4.97 -5.40
CA THR A 44 19.50 5.38 -6.74
C THR A 44 20.55 5.09 -7.83
N ASP A 45 20.19 5.34 -9.09
CA ASP A 45 21.06 5.19 -10.27
C ASP A 45 21.75 3.83 -10.33
N TYR A 46 20.94 2.77 -10.20
CA TYR A 46 21.41 1.38 -10.24
C TYR A 46 22.54 1.09 -9.24
N GLY A 47 22.49 1.71 -8.06
CA GLY A 47 23.45 1.48 -6.98
C GLY A 47 24.55 2.55 -6.89
N LYS A 48 24.66 3.44 -7.88
CA LYS A 48 25.75 4.43 -7.98
C LYS A 48 25.39 5.80 -7.41
N GLY A 49 24.11 6.02 -7.17
CA GLY A 49 23.56 7.29 -6.74
C GLY A 49 23.54 7.47 -5.23
N LYS A 50 22.60 8.32 -4.79
CA LYS A 50 22.38 8.63 -3.38
C LYS A 50 21.78 7.44 -2.64
N ALA A 51 22.21 7.25 -1.40
CA ALA A 51 21.57 6.32 -0.47
C ALA A 51 20.12 6.74 -0.19
N VAL A 52 19.23 5.76 -0.14
CA VAL A 52 17.80 5.91 0.10
C VAL A 52 17.43 5.07 1.32
N LYS A 53 16.64 5.66 2.21
CA LYS A 53 15.95 4.95 3.28
C LYS A 53 14.48 4.89 2.92
N LEU A 54 13.93 3.68 2.86
CA LEU A 54 12.51 3.49 2.61
C LEU A 54 11.75 3.73 3.91
N HIS A 55 10.76 4.62 3.84
CA HIS A 55 9.80 4.89 4.90
C HIS A 55 8.43 4.83 4.27
N GLY A 56 7.60 3.88 4.70
CA GLY A 56 6.44 3.50 3.93
C GLY A 56 5.36 2.80 4.73
N THR A 57 4.29 2.46 4.02
CA THR A 57 3.14 1.70 4.53
C THR A 57 2.86 0.49 3.64
N ASN A 58 1.89 -0.34 4.04
CA ASN A 58 1.38 -1.43 3.22
C ASN A 58 0.00 -1.04 2.65
N ALA A 59 -0.25 -1.37 1.39
CA ALA A 59 -1.60 -1.40 0.81
C ALA A 59 -2.33 -2.69 1.21
N GLY A 60 -2.41 -2.96 2.52
CA GLY A 60 -3.02 -4.18 3.07
C GLY A 60 -4.53 -4.22 2.87
N GLY A 61 -5.07 -5.40 2.57
CA GLY A 61 -6.49 -5.58 2.25
C GLY A 61 -6.87 -5.20 0.82
N TYR A 62 -5.96 -4.65 0.00
CA TYR A 62 -6.31 -4.16 -1.33
C TYR A 62 -6.45 -5.28 -2.37
N LEU A 63 -5.36 -5.98 -2.72
CA LEU A 63 -5.38 -7.07 -3.71
C LEU A 63 -5.51 -8.46 -3.08
N LEU A 64 -5.54 -8.51 -1.75
CA LEU A 64 -5.79 -9.69 -0.96
C LEU A 64 -6.43 -9.25 0.36
N GLN A 65 -7.67 -9.65 0.62
CA GLN A 65 -8.42 -9.19 1.79
C GLN A 65 -8.04 -10.00 3.03
N GLU A 66 -7.75 -9.27 4.09
CA GLU A 66 -7.70 -9.80 5.44
C GLU A 66 -8.97 -9.33 6.16
N LEU A 67 -9.79 -10.27 6.64
CA LEU A 67 -11.14 -9.96 7.14
C LEU A 67 -11.14 -9.07 8.39
N TRP A 68 -10.01 -9.00 9.10
CA TRP A 68 -9.86 -8.11 10.25
C TRP A 68 -9.57 -6.65 9.85
N MET A 69 -9.10 -6.41 8.62
CA MET A 69 -8.81 -5.06 8.07
C MET A 69 -9.95 -4.51 7.21
N THR A 70 -10.71 -5.41 6.58
CA THR A 70 -11.62 -5.08 5.48
C THR A 70 -13.08 -5.09 5.94
N PRO A 71 -14.00 -4.45 5.18
CA PRO A 71 -15.42 -4.48 5.51
C PRO A 71 -16.07 -5.87 5.42
N THR A 72 -15.39 -6.83 4.77
CA THR A 72 -15.88 -8.20 4.59
C THR A 72 -15.90 -8.94 5.91
N LEU A 73 -17.09 -9.35 6.35
CA LEU A 73 -17.26 -10.05 7.63
C LEU A 73 -16.92 -11.54 7.52
N LYS A 74 -16.21 -12.04 8.54
CA LYS A 74 -16.01 -13.47 8.72
C LYS A 74 -17.34 -14.17 9.01
N THR A 75 -17.62 -15.24 8.26
CA THR A 75 -18.78 -16.11 8.45
C THR A 75 -18.38 -17.57 8.40
N VAL A 76 -19.33 -18.49 8.55
CA VAL A 76 -19.07 -19.92 8.34
C VAL A 76 -18.67 -20.26 6.90
N HIS A 77 -19.02 -19.39 5.92
CA HIS A 77 -18.72 -19.56 4.50
C HIS A 77 -17.62 -18.64 3.98
N VAL A 78 -17.18 -17.66 4.78
CA VAL A 78 -16.19 -16.64 4.38
C VAL A 78 -15.14 -16.54 5.48
N LYS A 79 -13.94 -17.02 5.19
CA LYS A 79 -12.81 -17.17 6.12
C LYS A 79 -11.52 -16.52 5.60
N ASP A 80 -11.36 -16.45 4.28
CA ASP A 80 -10.21 -15.95 3.51
C ASP A 80 -10.67 -15.47 2.12
N GLU A 81 -9.76 -14.90 1.32
CA GLU A 81 -10.09 -14.43 -0.04
C GLU A 81 -10.68 -15.52 -0.94
N SER A 82 -10.12 -16.74 -0.92
CA SER A 82 -10.61 -17.85 -1.74
C SER A 82 -12.08 -18.17 -1.46
N SER A 83 -12.48 -18.18 -0.19
CA SER A 83 -13.87 -18.40 0.22
C SER A 83 -14.78 -17.21 -0.09
N ILE A 84 -14.27 -15.97 -0.15
CA ILE A 84 -15.02 -14.82 -0.70
C ILE A 84 -15.39 -15.10 -2.16
N TYR A 85 -14.40 -15.45 -2.99
CA TYR A 85 -14.64 -15.78 -4.40
C TYR A 85 -15.64 -16.93 -4.52
N ALA A 86 -15.41 -18.05 -3.85
CA ALA A 86 -16.30 -19.21 -3.91
C ALA A 86 -17.74 -18.87 -3.48
N HIS A 87 -17.92 -18.04 -2.45
CA HIS A 87 -19.24 -17.62 -1.99
C HIS A 87 -19.95 -16.73 -3.02
N LEU A 88 -19.24 -15.75 -3.59
CA LEU A 88 -19.78 -14.86 -4.61
C LEU A 88 -20.12 -15.61 -5.91
N GLU A 89 -19.22 -16.49 -6.36
CA GLU A 89 -19.40 -17.31 -7.56
C GLU A 89 -20.62 -18.24 -7.43
N ASN A 90 -20.76 -18.92 -6.29
CA ASN A 90 -21.91 -19.79 -6.04
C ASN A 90 -23.24 -19.01 -6.02
N ARG A 91 -23.22 -17.73 -5.61
CA ARG A 91 -24.43 -16.92 -5.47
C ARG A 91 -24.81 -16.16 -6.74
N PHE A 92 -23.83 -15.69 -7.50
CA PHE A 92 -24.03 -14.73 -8.59
C PHE A 92 -23.38 -15.14 -9.92
N GLY A 93 -22.63 -16.24 -9.95
CA GLY A 93 -21.81 -16.64 -11.09
C GLY A 93 -20.46 -15.93 -11.14
N LYS A 94 -19.54 -16.46 -11.96
CA LYS A 94 -18.13 -16.01 -12.04
C LYS A 94 -17.97 -14.58 -12.50
N ASP A 95 -18.72 -14.17 -13.53
CA ASP A 95 -18.61 -12.81 -14.08
C ASP A 95 -19.04 -11.77 -13.03
N SER A 96 -20.21 -11.96 -12.42
CA SER A 96 -20.71 -11.09 -11.36
C SER A 96 -19.78 -11.07 -10.13
N ALA A 97 -19.19 -12.21 -9.76
CA ALA A 97 -18.22 -12.27 -8.66
C ALA A 97 -16.98 -11.41 -8.95
N ARG A 98 -16.44 -11.49 -10.18
CA ARG A 98 -15.32 -10.66 -10.62
C ARG A 98 -15.68 -9.17 -10.67
N GLU A 99 -16.88 -8.82 -11.12
CA GLU A 99 -17.36 -7.43 -11.10
C GLU A 99 -17.42 -6.87 -9.67
N LEU A 100 -17.93 -7.65 -8.72
CA LEU A 100 -18.01 -7.25 -7.31
C LEU A 100 -16.62 -7.08 -6.68
N ILE A 101 -15.68 -8.00 -6.95
CA ILE A 101 -14.30 -7.86 -6.48
C ILE A 101 -13.61 -6.65 -7.14
N THR A 102 -13.87 -6.40 -8.42
CA THR A 102 -13.36 -5.23 -9.13
C THR A 102 -13.89 -3.94 -8.50
N ALA A 103 -15.19 -3.88 -8.21
CA ALA A 103 -15.81 -2.72 -7.55
C ALA A 103 -15.24 -2.49 -6.14
N TYR A 104 -14.98 -3.56 -5.38
CA TYR A 104 -14.26 -3.48 -4.11
C TYR A 104 -12.88 -2.85 -4.30
N GLN A 105 -12.06 -3.40 -5.21
CA GLN A 105 -10.71 -2.92 -5.46
C GLN A 105 -10.69 -1.45 -5.91
N ASP A 106 -11.55 -1.08 -6.86
CA ASP A 106 -11.65 0.30 -7.37
C ASP A 106 -12.06 1.31 -6.29
N SER A 107 -12.77 0.87 -5.25
CA SER A 107 -13.22 1.71 -4.14
C SER A 107 -12.25 1.70 -2.95
N TYR A 108 -11.51 0.61 -2.75
CA TYR A 108 -10.70 0.39 -1.56
C TYR A 108 -9.37 1.16 -1.61
N TRP A 109 -8.76 1.29 -2.78
CA TRP A 109 -7.57 2.11 -2.98
C TRP A 109 -7.77 3.03 -4.17
N THR A 110 -7.62 4.33 -3.96
CA THR A 110 -7.91 5.39 -4.93
C THR A 110 -6.69 6.29 -5.13
N THR A 111 -6.74 7.20 -6.10
CA THR A 111 -5.67 8.20 -6.32
C THR A 111 -5.43 9.06 -5.06
N LYS A 112 -6.49 9.32 -4.28
CA LYS A 112 -6.43 10.10 -3.04
C LYS A 112 -5.54 9.42 -1.98
N ASP A 113 -5.49 8.09 -1.96
CA ASP A 113 -4.68 7.36 -1.00
C ASP A 113 -3.18 7.56 -1.27
N PHE A 114 -2.76 7.64 -2.53
CA PHE A 114 -1.39 7.99 -2.86
C PHE A 114 -1.06 9.44 -2.51
N ASP A 115 -2.00 10.38 -2.71
CA ASP A 115 -1.84 11.78 -2.27
C ASP A 115 -1.63 11.84 -0.76
N ASN A 116 -2.40 11.06 0.01
CA ASN A 116 -2.26 10.97 1.46
C ASN A 116 -0.90 10.40 1.86
N VAL A 117 -0.44 9.32 1.23
CA VAL A 117 0.88 8.72 1.49
C VAL A 117 2.00 9.73 1.24
N GLN A 118 1.93 10.48 0.12
CA GLN A 118 2.89 11.53 -0.18
C GLN A 118 2.85 12.66 0.86
N ALA A 119 1.65 13.11 1.25
CA ALA A 119 1.47 14.17 2.24
C ALA A 119 1.99 13.77 3.63
N LEU A 120 1.96 12.49 3.97
CA LEU A 120 2.55 11.93 5.19
C LEU A 120 4.09 11.84 5.13
N GLY A 121 4.70 12.16 3.98
CA GLY A 121 6.16 12.10 3.78
C GLY A 121 6.71 10.67 3.61
N ALA A 122 5.84 9.70 3.35
CA ALA A 122 6.26 8.34 3.00
C ALA A 122 6.75 8.29 1.55
N ASN A 123 7.76 7.47 1.30
CA ASN A 123 8.40 7.31 -0.01
C ASN A 123 8.32 5.87 -0.55
N CYS A 124 7.61 4.98 0.13
CA CYS A 124 7.47 3.59 -0.28
C CYS A 124 6.08 3.06 0.08
N ILE A 125 5.51 2.25 -0.81
CA ILE A 125 4.35 1.41 -0.48
C ILE A 125 4.70 -0.04 -0.82
N ARG A 126 4.47 -0.95 0.12
CA ARG A 126 4.45 -2.39 -0.18
C ARG A 126 3.05 -2.75 -0.66
N LEU A 127 2.96 -3.43 -1.80
CA LEU A 127 1.71 -3.87 -2.42
C LEU A 127 1.62 -5.40 -2.33
N PRO A 128 0.94 -5.94 -1.29
CA PRO A 128 0.59 -7.35 -1.22
C PRO A 128 -0.42 -7.70 -2.30
N PHE A 129 -0.18 -8.77 -3.06
CA PHE A 129 -1.12 -9.31 -4.03
C PHE A 129 -1.11 -10.85 -4.04
N TRP A 130 -2.20 -11.42 -4.50
CA TRP A 130 -2.45 -12.85 -4.58
C TRP A 130 -2.25 -13.35 -6.01
N TYR A 131 -1.73 -14.57 -6.20
CA TYR A 131 -1.52 -15.11 -7.54
C TYR A 131 -2.81 -15.14 -8.39
N ARG A 132 -3.98 -15.35 -7.77
CA ARG A 132 -5.30 -15.34 -8.45
C ARG A 132 -5.77 -13.96 -8.90
N ASN A 133 -5.07 -12.87 -8.55
CA ASN A 133 -5.27 -11.59 -9.22
C ASN A 133 -4.80 -11.65 -10.68
N LEU A 134 -3.83 -12.53 -10.99
CA LEU A 134 -3.20 -12.61 -12.30
C LEU A 134 -3.77 -13.73 -13.16
N VAL A 135 -4.14 -14.85 -12.54
CA VAL A 135 -4.55 -16.08 -13.25
C VAL A 135 -5.95 -16.57 -12.89
N ASP A 136 -6.58 -17.25 -13.84
CA ASP A 136 -7.83 -17.96 -13.68
C ASP A 136 -7.67 -19.30 -12.93
N GLU A 137 -8.74 -20.08 -12.84
CA GLU A 137 -8.73 -21.41 -12.19
C GLU A 137 -7.87 -22.44 -12.91
N ASN A 138 -7.60 -22.24 -14.20
CA ASN A 138 -6.76 -23.12 -15.01
C ASN A 138 -5.28 -22.70 -14.98
N GLY A 139 -4.97 -21.56 -14.35
CA GLY A 139 -3.63 -20.98 -14.31
C GLY A 139 -3.29 -20.12 -15.52
N GLU A 140 -4.27 -19.79 -16.37
CA GLU A 140 -4.09 -18.89 -17.50
C GLU A 140 -4.14 -17.43 -17.05
N LEU A 141 -3.25 -16.59 -17.57
CA LEU A 141 -3.27 -15.16 -17.27
C LEU A 141 -4.55 -14.52 -17.80
N TYR A 142 -5.19 -13.68 -16.99
CA TYR A 142 -6.24 -12.81 -17.49
C TYR A 142 -5.68 -11.84 -18.53
N ALA A 143 -6.50 -11.45 -19.51
CA ALA A 143 -6.12 -10.46 -20.52
C ALA A 143 -5.68 -9.11 -19.90
N ASP A 144 -6.17 -8.79 -18.70
CA ASP A 144 -5.88 -7.58 -17.94
C ASP A 144 -5.08 -7.83 -16.65
N ALA A 145 -4.41 -9.00 -16.53
CA ALA A 145 -3.74 -9.46 -15.32
C ALA A 145 -2.86 -8.40 -14.62
N PHE A 146 -2.16 -7.57 -15.39
CA PHE A 146 -1.22 -6.56 -14.85
C PHE A 146 -1.82 -5.16 -14.75
N LYS A 147 -3.01 -4.90 -15.30
CA LYS A 147 -3.59 -3.54 -15.40
C LYS A 147 -3.62 -2.80 -14.06
N ARG A 148 -3.98 -3.51 -12.98
CA ARG A 148 -4.08 -2.92 -11.64
C ARG A 148 -2.72 -2.71 -10.97
N LEU A 149 -1.76 -3.60 -11.23
CA LEU A 149 -0.37 -3.43 -10.78
C LEU A 149 0.28 -2.23 -11.51
N ASP A 150 0.08 -2.13 -12.82
CA ASP A 150 0.58 -1.03 -13.65
C ASP A 150 0.01 0.32 -13.20
N TRP A 151 -1.30 0.37 -12.94
CA TRP A 151 -1.95 1.56 -12.38
C TRP A 151 -1.33 1.95 -11.04
N PHE A 152 -1.15 1.00 -10.12
CA PHE A 152 -0.60 1.28 -8.79
C PHE A 152 0.84 1.80 -8.85
N VAL A 153 1.68 1.19 -9.69
CA VAL A 153 3.05 1.64 -9.93
C VAL A 153 3.06 3.03 -10.57
N SER A 154 2.20 3.29 -11.55
CA SER A 154 2.11 4.58 -12.22
C SER A 154 1.66 5.72 -11.29
N GLU A 155 0.67 5.49 -10.44
CA GLU A 155 0.21 6.47 -9.45
C GLU A 155 1.26 6.75 -8.38
N SER A 156 2.01 5.71 -7.97
CA SER A 156 3.14 5.85 -7.04
C SER A 156 4.30 6.64 -7.66
N GLN A 157 4.65 6.34 -8.91
CA GLN A 157 5.74 6.99 -9.66
C GLN A 157 5.54 8.50 -9.76
N GLN A 158 4.30 8.93 -10.09
CA GLN A 158 3.94 10.35 -10.20
C GLN A 158 4.16 11.14 -8.91
N ARG A 159 4.18 10.45 -7.76
CA ARG A 159 4.31 11.05 -6.43
C ARG A 159 5.67 10.82 -5.76
N GLY A 160 6.63 10.24 -6.49
CA GLY A 160 7.95 9.95 -5.93
C GLY A 160 7.94 8.76 -4.97
N ILE A 161 6.95 7.88 -5.05
CA ILE A 161 6.77 6.73 -4.15
C ILE A 161 7.29 5.46 -4.84
N TYR A 162 8.18 4.75 -4.17
CA TYR A 162 8.64 3.42 -4.59
C TYR A 162 7.60 2.35 -4.26
N VAL A 163 7.56 1.29 -5.07
CA VAL A 163 6.66 0.15 -4.85
C VAL A 163 7.46 -1.12 -4.60
N ILE A 164 7.12 -1.85 -3.54
CA ILE A 164 7.56 -3.24 -3.34
C ILE A 164 6.40 -4.13 -3.76
N LEU A 165 6.53 -4.79 -4.92
CA LEU A 165 5.59 -5.81 -5.36
C LEU A 165 5.80 -7.07 -4.53
N ASP A 166 4.78 -7.46 -3.79
CA ASP A 166 4.84 -8.56 -2.83
C ASP A 166 3.81 -9.63 -3.19
N MET A 167 4.28 -10.76 -3.74
CA MET A 167 3.44 -11.93 -3.95
C MET A 167 3.09 -12.54 -2.58
N HIS A 168 2.02 -12.03 -1.99
CA HIS A 168 1.63 -12.28 -0.61
C HIS A 168 0.88 -13.60 -0.44
N GLY A 169 0.26 -14.10 -1.51
CA GLY A 169 -0.33 -15.43 -1.54
C GLY A 169 0.09 -16.18 -2.80
N ALA A 170 0.75 -17.32 -2.61
CA ALA A 170 1.18 -18.20 -3.67
C ALA A 170 0.17 -19.35 -3.90
N PRO A 171 0.24 -20.08 -5.04
CA PRO A 171 -0.54 -21.28 -5.25
C PRO A 171 -0.39 -22.27 -4.09
N GLY A 172 -1.51 -22.77 -3.57
CA GLY A 172 -1.53 -23.72 -2.46
C GLY A 172 -1.37 -23.12 -1.06
N SER A 173 -1.20 -21.80 -0.93
CA SER A 173 -0.88 -21.11 0.34
C SER A 173 0.50 -21.53 0.90
N GLN A 174 1.41 -20.57 1.02
CA GLN A 174 2.78 -20.83 1.47
C GLN A 174 2.95 -20.88 3.00
N ASN A 175 1.90 -20.61 3.77
CA ASN A 175 1.96 -20.54 5.24
C ASN A 175 0.69 -21.02 5.97
N GLY A 176 -0.33 -21.50 5.25
CA GLY A 176 -1.57 -22.01 5.83
C GLY A 176 -2.44 -20.95 6.51
N SER A 177 -2.17 -19.65 6.32
CA SER A 177 -2.90 -18.56 6.95
C SER A 177 -3.77 -17.81 5.95
N ASP A 178 -4.86 -17.22 6.45
CA ASP A 178 -5.85 -16.46 5.68
C ASP A 178 -5.23 -15.37 4.81
N HIS A 179 -4.22 -14.67 5.33
CA HIS A 179 -3.48 -13.64 4.59
C HIS A 179 -2.59 -14.19 3.46
N SER A 180 -2.58 -15.49 3.18
CA SER A 180 -2.02 -16.07 1.93
C SER A 180 -3.09 -16.42 0.88
N GLY A 181 -4.35 -16.09 1.17
CA GLY A 181 -5.52 -16.30 0.32
C GLY A 181 -6.28 -17.59 0.60
N VAL A 182 -5.69 -18.54 1.32
CA VAL A 182 -6.33 -19.81 1.72
C VAL A 182 -5.92 -20.15 3.16
N ASP A 183 -6.88 -20.19 4.09
CA ASP A 183 -6.67 -20.63 5.46
C ASP A 183 -6.63 -22.16 5.51
N GLY A 184 -5.48 -22.72 5.91
CA GLY A 184 -5.28 -24.16 6.08
C GLY A 184 -6.00 -24.75 7.30
N GLU A 185 -6.74 -23.92 8.05
CA GLU A 185 -7.46 -24.26 9.26
C GLU A 185 -6.58 -24.98 10.30
N GLN A 186 -6.80 -26.28 10.54
CA GLN A 186 -6.06 -27.09 11.51
C GLN A 186 -4.76 -27.68 10.95
N ASN A 187 -4.49 -27.53 9.65
CA ASN A 187 -3.30 -28.05 8.99
C ASN A 187 -2.24 -26.95 8.76
N LYS A 188 -2.04 -26.07 9.76
CA LYS A 188 -1.00 -25.03 9.74
C LYS A 188 0.37 -25.60 10.09
#